data_AF-W2C5V1-F1
#
_entry.id   AF-W2C5V1-F1
#
_cell.length_a   1.000
_cell.length_b   1.000
_cell.length_c   1.000
_cell.angle_alpha   90.00
_cell.angle_beta   90.00
_cell.angle_gamma   90.00
#
_symmetry.space_group_name_H-M   'P 1'
#
loop_
_entity.id
_entity.type
_entity.pdbx_description
1 polymer ?
#
loop_
_entity_poly.entity_id
_entity_poly.type
_entity_poly.pdbx_seq_one_letter_code
_entity_poly.pdbx_strand_id
1 'polypeptide(L)'
;MRNTTKVTTLESKFPLLAVEQGCIVSKDADITVAFRVELPELFTVTSAEYEAMHAAWHKAVKVLPDFTIVHKQDWFVKERYAGRLSDGELS
;
A
#
# COMPACT_ATOMS: atom_id res chain seq x y z
N MET A 1 -23.80 27.11 6.02
CA MET A 1 -22.56 27.19 5.21
C MET A 1 -22.35 25.83 4.55
N ARG A 2 -22.56 25.72 3.23
CA ARG A 2 -22.37 24.47 2.50
C ARG A 2 -20.87 24.32 2.23
N ASN A 3 -20.27 23.22 2.71
CA ASN A 3 -18.86 22.92 2.49
C ASN A 3 -18.72 22.47 1.02
N THR A 4 -18.31 23.36 0.13
CA THR A 4 -17.95 23.02 -1.25
C THR A 4 -16.64 22.24 -1.19
N THR A 5 -16.70 20.92 -1.38
CA THR A 5 -15.52 20.10 -1.57
C THR A 5 -14.74 20.64 -2.77
N LYS A 6 -13.52 21.15 -2.54
CA LYS A 6 -12.58 21.52 -3.61
C LYS A 6 -12.07 20.24 -4.28
N VAL A 7 -12.89 19.63 -5.11
CA VAL A 7 -12.46 18.55 -6.01
C VAL A 7 -11.60 19.20 -7.08
N THR A 8 -10.36 18.74 -7.18
CA THR A 8 -9.33 19.23 -8.10
C THR A 8 -8.76 18.00 -8.80
N THR A 9 -8.43 18.11 -10.07
CA THR A 9 -7.85 16.98 -10.81
C THR A 9 -6.37 16.82 -10.44
N LEU A 10 -5.83 15.61 -10.54
CA LEU A 10 -4.46 15.34 -10.09
C LEU A 10 -3.43 16.13 -10.93
N GLU A 11 -3.69 16.27 -12.22
CA GLU A 11 -2.91 17.00 -13.22
C GLU A 11 -2.89 18.52 -12.95
N SER A 12 -3.85 19.04 -12.18
CA SER A 12 -3.87 20.44 -11.74
C SER A 12 -2.96 20.70 -10.54
N LYS A 13 -2.58 19.63 -9.81
CA LYS A 13 -1.77 19.69 -8.58
C LYS A 13 -0.35 19.19 -8.77
N PHE A 14 -0.17 18.24 -9.69
CA PHE A 14 1.11 17.64 -10.00
C PHE A 14 1.49 17.91 -11.45
N PRO A 15 2.79 18.03 -11.77
CA PRO A 15 3.27 18.27 -13.13
C PRO A 15 3.18 16.98 -13.97
N LEU A 16 2.02 16.33 -14.03
CA LEU A 16 1.82 15.10 -14.80
C LEU A 16 1.71 15.46 -16.29
N LEU A 17 2.55 14.82 -17.12
CA LEU A 17 2.51 14.93 -18.58
C LEU A 17 1.79 13.74 -19.20
N ALA A 18 2.27 12.52 -18.92
CA ALA A 18 1.73 11.28 -19.49
C ALA A 18 2.05 10.07 -18.60
N VAL A 19 1.37 8.95 -18.85
CA VAL A 19 1.72 7.63 -18.32
C VAL A 19 2.07 6.74 -19.49
N GLU A 20 3.33 6.34 -19.58
CA GLU A 20 3.86 5.57 -20.71
C GLU A 20 4.68 4.38 -20.18
N GLN A 21 4.44 3.19 -20.74
CA GLN A 21 5.10 1.94 -20.35
C GLN A 21 5.16 1.68 -18.83
N GLY A 22 4.11 2.07 -18.09
CA GLY A 22 4.02 1.89 -16.64
C GLY A 22 4.82 2.92 -15.82
N CYS A 23 5.40 3.93 -16.46
CA CYS A 23 6.08 5.05 -15.82
C CYS A 23 5.25 6.32 -15.93
N ILE A 24 5.39 7.22 -14.96
CA ILE A 24 4.80 8.55 -15.00
C ILE A 24 5.86 9.51 -15.53
N VAL A 25 5.53 10.25 -16.59
CA VAL A 25 6.37 11.30 -17.15
C VAL A 25 5.87 12.65 -16.64
N SER A 26 6.77 13.48 -16.11
CA SER A 26 6.45 14.82 -15.63
C SER A 26 6.64 15.88 -16.71
N LYS A 27 6.01 17.06 -16.56
CA LYS A 27 6.23 18.25 -17.40
C LYS A 27 7.63 18.84 -17.22
N ASP A 28 8.30 18.49 -16.13
CA ASP A 28 9.65 18.92 -15.79
C ASP A 28 10.71 17.95 -16.33
N ALA A 29 10.31 16.98 -17.17
CA ALA A 29 11.13 15.94 -17.79
C ALA A 29 11.68 14.89 -16.80
N ASP A 30 11.02 14.69 -15.66
CA ASP A 30 11.30 13.58 -14.74
C ASP A 30 10.51 12.33 -15.11
N ILE A 31 11.08 11.17 -14.79
CA ILE A 31 10.44 9.87 -14.95
C ILE A 31 10.30 9.22 -13.57
N THR A 32 9.06 8.89 -13.20
CA THR A 32 8.75 8.23 -11.93
C THR A 32 8.27 6.80 -12.17
N VAL A 33 8.93 5.84 -11.52
CA VAL A 33 8.54 4.43 -11.50
C VAL A 33 7.81 4.15 -10.20
N ALA A 34 6.62 3.56 -10.28
CA ALA A 34 5.84 3.17 -9.10
C ALA A 34 6.07 1.69 -8.76
N PHE A 35 6.34 1.42 -7.48
CA PHE A 35 6.44 0.07 -6.95
C PHE A 35 5.28 -0.21 -6.01
N ARG A 36 4.73 -1.42 -6.07
CA ARG A 36 3.76 -1.93 -5.11
C ARG A 36 4.39 -3.06 -4.31
N VAL A 37 4.26 -2.97 -2.99
CA VAL A 37 4.70 -4.02 -2.05
C VAL A 37 3.48 -4.46 -1.26
N GLU A 38 3.32 -5.77 -1.08
CA GLU A 38 2.31 -6.34 -0.20
C GLU A 38 2.98 -6.69 1.13
N LEU A 39 2.44 -6.14 2.23
CA LEU A 39 2.94 -6.42 3.56
C LEU A 39 2.26 -7.69 4.10
N PRO A 40 2.99 -8.57 4.80
CA PRO A 40 2.42 -9.74 5.47
C PRO A 40 1.29 -9.38 6.44
N GLU A 41 0.37 -10.32 6.62
CA GLU A 41 -0.70 -10.19 7.61
C GLU A 41 -0.13 -10.12 9.04
N LEU A 42 -0.55 -9.10 9.78
CA LEU A 42 0.04 -8.75 11.06
C LEU A 42 -0.36 -9.69 12.20
N PHE A 43 -1.55 -10.33 12.10
CA PHE A 43 -2.14 -11.13 13.19
C PHE A 43 -1.91 -12.63 13.06
N THR A 44 -1.16 -13.07 12.05
CA THR A 44 -0.83 -14.48 11.81
C THR A 44 0.64 -14.80 12.10
N VAL A 45 1.44 -13.79 12.46
CA VAL A 45 2.89 -13.91 12.72
C VAL A 45 3.23 -13.87 14.21
N THR A 46 4.38 -14.43 14.57
CA THR A 46 4.93 -14.33 15.93
C THR A 46 5.42 -12.90 16.23
N SER A 47 5.57 -12.55 17.51
CA SER A 47 6.06 -11.23 17.92
C SER A 47 7.44 -10.90 17.33
N ALA A 48 8.35 -11.89 17.26
CA ALA A 48 9.68 -11.70 16.69
C ALA A 48 9.64 -11.42 15.18
N GLU A 49 8.78 -12.12 14.44
CA GLU A 49 8.57 -11.88 13.01
C GLU A 49 7.95 -10.50 12.76
N TYR A 50 6.99 -10.09 13.59
CA TYR A 50 6.40 -8.75 13.53
C TYR A 50 7.46 -7.65 13.72
N GLU A 51 8.31 -7.77 14.75
CA GLU A 51 9.38 -6.80 15.01
C GLU A 51 10.38 -6.73 13.86
N ALA A 52 10.79 -7.88 13.30
CA ALA A 52 11.69 -7.94 12.16
C ALA A 52 11.08 -7.27 10.92
N MET A 53 9.80 -7.53 10.63
CA MET A 53 9.07 -6.89 9.53
C MET A 53 8.96 -5.37 9.73
N HIS A 54 8.60 -4.93 10.93
CA HIS A 54 8.50 -3.51 11.26
C HIS A 54 9.85 -2.80 11.09
N ALA A 55 10.93 -3.40 11.60
CA ALA A 55 12.29 -2.88 11.45
C ALA A 55 12.72 -2.79 9.98
N ALA A 56 12.39 -3.81 9.18
CA ALA A 56 12.68 -3.83 7.74
C ALA A 56 11.94 -2.71 7.00
N TRP A 57 10.63 -2.55 7.24
CA TRP A 57 9.83 -1.47 6.65
C TRP A 57 10.36 -0.09 7.04
N HIS A 58 10.63 0.13 8.32
CA HIS A 58 11.17 1.39 8.82
C HIS A 58 12.53 1.72 8.20
N LYS A 59 13.41 0.72 8.03
CA LYS A 59 14.68 0.89 7.33
C LYS A 59 14.47 1.24 5.85
N ALA A 60 13.55 0.57 5.17
CA ALA A 60 13.24 0.83 3.77
C ALA A 60 12.81 2.28 3.55
N VAL A 61 11.89 2.80 4.37
CA VAL A 61 11.44 4.20 4.28
C VAL A 61 12.58 5.19 4.52
N LYS A 62 13.48 4.89 5.45
CA LYS A 62 14.63 5.76 5.77
C LYS A 62 15.67 5.89 4.66
N VAL A 63 15.77 4.91 3.78
CA VAL A 63 16.77 4.91 2.69
C VAL A 63 16.20 5.41 1.36
N LEU A 64 14.91 5.78 1.32
CA LEU A 64 14.31 6.31 0.10
C LEU A 64 14.97 7.64 -0.28
N PRO A 65 15.23 7.86 -1.57
CA PRO A 65 15.74 9.13 -2.06
C PRO A 65 14.79 10.30 -1.77
N ASP A 66 15.34 11.51 -1.80
CA ASP A 66 14.54 12.74 -1.75
C ASP A 66 13.46 12.74 -2.85
N PHE A 67 12.35 13.40 -2.55
CA PHE A 67 11.16 13.49 -3.42
C PHE A 67 10.43 12.16 -3.70
N THR A 68 10.76 11.09 -2.97
CA THR A 68 9.97 9.85 -3.00
C THR A 68 8.62 10.04 -2.30
N ILE A 69 7.54 9.60 -2.96
CA ILE A 69 6.20 9.55 -2.36
C ILE A 69 5.92 8.11 -1.91
N VAL A 70 5.71 7.92 -0.61
CA VAL A 70 5.24 6.65 -0.05
C VAL A 70 3.75 6.74 0.22
N HIS A 71 3.00 5.80 -0.34
CA HIS A 71 1.60 5.63 -0.04
C HIS A 71 1.39 4.25 0.57
N LYS A 72 1.04 4.23 1.86
CA LYS A 72 0.74 3.01 2.62
C LYS A 72 -0.75 2.96 2.92
N GLN A 73 -1.38 1.84 2.60
CA GLN A 73 -2.75 1.53 2.99
C GLN A 73 -2.75 0.28 3.86
N ASP A 74 -3.46 0.35 4.99
CA ASP A 74 -3.68 -0.80 5.86
C ASP A 74 -5.06 -1.39 5.56
N TRP A 75 -5.10 -2.67 5.20
CA TRP A 75 -6.33 -3.38 4.90
C TRP A 75 -6.67 -4.31 6.07
N PHE A 76 -7.90 -4.20 6.56
CA PHE A 76 -8.43 -5.09 7.57
C PHE A 76 -9.35 -6.10 6.88
N VAL A 77 -8.86 -7.34 6.72
CA VAL A 77 -9.63 -8.43 6.12
C VAL A 77 -10.28 -9.23 7.25
N LYS A 78 -11.59 -9.47 7.13
CA LYS A 78 -12.34 -10.36 8.03
C LYS A 78 -12.76 -11.58 7.25
N GLU A 79 -12.09 -12.70 7.48
CA GLU A 79 -12.49 -13.98 6.92
C GLU A 79 -13.52 -14.66 7.83
N ARG A 80 -14.57 -15.24 7.25
CA ARG A 80 -15.48 -16.14 7.96
C ARG A 80 -15.02 -17.57 7.69
N TYR A 81 -14.33 -18.17 8.66
CA TYR A 81 -13.98 -19.58 8.57
C TYR A 81 -15.24 -20.45 8.77
N ALA A 82 -15.69 -21.12 7.72
CA ALA A 82 -16.64 -22.20 7.81
C ALA A 82 -15.84 -23.51 7.86
N GLY A 83 -15.66 -24.06 9.05
CA GLY A 83 -14.98 -25.35 9.20
C GLY A 83 -15.73 -26.41 8.40
N ARG A 84 -15.02 -27.12 7.52
CA ARG A 84 -15.48 -28.41 7.02
C ARG A 84 -15.41 -29.38 8.19
N LEU A 85 -16.46 -29.42 9.01
CA LEU A 85 -16.72 -30.59 9.84
C LEU A 85 -16.90 -31.74 8.85
N SER A 86 -16.02 -32.73 8.88
CA SER A 86 -16.28 -33.99 8.19
C SER A 86 -17.56 -34.57 8.78
N ASP A 87 -18.53 -34.91 7.93
CA ASP A 87 -19.78 -35.58 8.31
C ASP A 87 -19.51 -37.02 8.78
N GLY A 88 -18.79 -37.18 9.88
CA GLY A 88 -18.42 -38.48 10.41
C GLY A 88 -17.63 -38.36 11.71
N GLU A 89 -18.17 -39.01 12.75
CA GLU A 89 -17.51 -39.37 14.00
C GLU A 89 -17.49 -38.31 15.11
N LEU A 90 -18.70 -37.92 15.53
CA LEU A 90 -19.00 -37.85 16.96
C LEU A 90 -20.14 -38.83 17.24
N SER A 91 -19.77 -40.06 17.57
CA SER A 91 -20.64 -41.04 18.22
C SER A 91 -20.06 -41.45 19.56
#